data_AF-A0A0S7ES95-F1
#
_entry.id   AF-A0A0S7ES95-F1
#
_cell.length_a   1.000
_cell.length_b   1.000
_cell.length_c   1.000
_cell.angle_alpha   90.00
_cell.angle_beta   90.00
_cell.angle_gamma   90.00
#
_symmetry.space_group_name_H-M   'P 1'
#
loop_
_entity.id
_entity.type
_entity.pdbx_description
1 polymer ?
#
loop_
_entity_poly.entity_id
_entity_poly.type
_entity_poly.pdbx_seq_one_letter_code
_entity_poly.pdbx_strand_id
1 'polypeptide(L)'
;RQPILRLSPNLEPSSTTVALEWMDVEPLIGCKVSDYVIQHKRVEDPSEAEIYTGEVLSLKDDVFSGLSSSCVVAGKRTGDHPQSVIYSVVFKCLEPDSLYRFTLAAVDNRGSHTESSFVSVRTSCPVVDDSRAEEIADRVYNLYNGYTSGKEQQMAYNMLMEIAPPLLYRVQHHYNSHYEKFGDFVWRSEDELGPRKANLILRRVETISLYCRSLLRSTHIQSRTDTMAYIYCRSEEGGPPSMWHGSLHERRA
;
A
#
# COMPACT_ATOMS: atom_id res chain seq x y z
N ARG A 1 -5.83 19.90 21.68
CA ARG A 1 -5.79 20.40 20.28
C ARG A 1 -5.85 19.18 19.38
N GLN A 2 -6.54 19.27 18.23
CA GLN A 2 -6.58 18.17 17.25
C GLN A 2 -5.18 18.01 16.61
N PRO A 3 -4.58 16.82 16.60
CA PRO A 3 -3.35 16.58 15.85
C PRO A 3 -3.65 16.55 14.36
N ILE A 4 -2.82 17.19 13.54
CA ILE A 4 -3.02 17.27 12.08
C ILE A 4 -2.12 16.25 11.39
N LEU A 5 -2.72 15.13 10.97
CA LEU A 5 -2.07 14.09 10.19
C LEU A 5 -1.80 14.56 8.76
N ARG A 6 -0.60 14.32 8.24
CA ARG A 6 -0.19 14.68 6.88
C ARG A 6 0.67 13.58 6.26
N LEU A 7 0.74 13.55 4.94
CA LEU A 7 1.76 12.77 4.24
C LEU A 7 3.14 13.40 4.50
N SER A 8 4.17 12.57 4.61
CA SER A 8 5.55 13.07 4.71
C SER A 8 5.89 13.84 3.42
N PRO A 9 6.41 15.08 3.52
CA PRO A 9 6.79 15.86 2.33
C PRO A 9 8.02 15.31 1.61
N ASN A 10 8.82 14.48 2.30
CA ASN A 10 10.08 13.95 1.77
C ASN A 10 9.98 12.51 1.28
N LEU A 11 8.84 11.84 1.50
CA LEU A 11 8.61 10.47 1.09
C LEU A 11 7.28 10.37 0.35
N GLU A 12 7.37 10.30 -0.97
CA GLU A 12 6.20 10.08 -1.82
C GLU A 12 5.66 8.66 -1.62
N PRO A 13 4.33 8.49 -1.52
CA PRO A 13 3.71 7.17 -1.45
C PRO A 13 4.09 6.26 -2.63
N SER A 14 4.53 5.04 -2.32
CA SER A 14 4.79 4.00 -3.32
C SER A 14 3.63 3.00 -3.40
N SER A 15 3.84 1.90 -4.10
CA SER A 15 2.84 0.83 -4.20
C SER A 15 2.61 0.11 -2.88
N THR A 16 3.58 0.11 -1.96
CA THR A 16 3.47 -0.59 -0.67
C THR A 16 3.84 0.29 0.52
N THR A 17 4.36 1.49 0.28
CA THR A 17 4.91 2.35 1.32
C THR A 17 4.17 3.68 1.41
N VAL A 18 3.77 4.07 2.61
CA VAL A 18 3.19 5.39 2.92
C VAL A 18 3.84 5.90 4.21
N ALA A 19 4.35 7.12 4.18
CA ALA A 19 4.86 7.81 5.36
C ALA A 19 3.92 8.96 5.76
N LEU A 20 3.66 9.04 7.06
CA LEU A 20 2.80 10.04 7.68
C LEU A 20 3.58 10.81 8.73
N GLU A 21 3.29 12.10 8.87
CA GLU A 21 3.87 12.99 9.86
C GLU A 21 2.81 13.85 10.53
N TRP A 22 3.03 14.20 11.79
CA TRP A 22 2.26 15.20 12.51
C TRP A 22 3.11 15.90 13.57
N MET A 23 2.73 17.12 13.91
CA MET A 23 3.34 17.87 15.00
C MET A 23 2.67 17.50 16.32
N ASP A 24 3.47 17.46 17.39
CA ASP A 24 2.98 17.24 18.74
C ASP A 24 2.00 18.35 19.16
N VAL A 25 0.90 17.94 19.79
CA VAL A 25 -0.15 18.84 20.29
C VAL A 25 -0.05 19.10 21.78
N GLU A 26 0.95 18.54 22.46
CA GLU A 26 1.19 18.79 23.88
C GLU A 26 1.47 20.29 24.16
N PRO A 27 0.66 20.96 25.01
CA PRO A 27 0.93 22.33 25.43
C PRO A 27 2.10 22.41 26.42
N LEU A 28 2.76 23.57 26.48
CA LEU A 28 3.85 23.83 27.46
C LEU A 28 3.39 23.70 28.91
N ILE A 29 2.13 24.06 29.19
CA ILE A 29 1.52 24.00 30.51
C ILE A 29 0.13 23.37 30.37
N GLY A 30 -0.16 22.35 31.19
CA GLY A 30 -1.49 21.74 31.29
C GLY A 30 -1.48 20.24 30.96
N CYS A 31 -2.45 19.82 30.13
CA CYS A 31 -2.63 18.41 29.76
C CYS A 31 -1.39 17.85 29.08
N LYS A 32 -1.05 16.60 29.40
CA LYS A 32 0.07 15.87 28.80
C LYS A 32 -0.46 14.84 27.81
N VAL A 33 0.19 14.72 26.66
CA VAL A 33 -0.15 13.71 25.66
C VAL A 33 0.52 12.41 26.08
N SER A 34 -0.27 11.40 26.41
CA SER A 34 0.25 10.10 26.82
C SER A 34 0.47 9.14 25.66
N ASP A 35 -0.31 9.29 24.59
CA ASP A 35 -0.23 8.43 23.41
C ASP A 35 -0.83 9.10 22.16
N TYR A 36 -0.48 8.56 21.00
CA TYR A 36 -1.13 8.79 19.72
C TYR A 36 -1.68 7.48 19.19
N VAL A 37 -2.98 7.44 18.92
CA VAL A 37 -3.66 6.28 18.36
C VAL A 37 -3.86 6.51 16.87
N ILE A 38 -3.26 5.63 16.06
CA ILE A 38 -3.43 5.61 14.61
C ILE A 38 -4.34 4.46 14.25
N GLN A 39 -5.35 4.74 13.44
CA GLN A 39 -6.19 3.73 12.83
C GLN A 39 -5.99 3.74 11.32
N HIS A 40 -5.80 2.57 10.70
CA HIS A 40 -5.74 2.46 9.25
C HIS A 40 -6.64 1.36 8.70
N LYS A 41 -7.25 1.63 7.55
CA LYS A 41 -8.04 0.63 6.81
C LYS A 41 -7.88 0.81 5.31
N ARG A 42 -7.94 -0.31 4.59
CA ARG A 42 -8.22 -0.32 3.17
C ARG A 42 -9.69 0.01 2.96
N VAL A 43 -9.98 0.90 2.03
CA VAL A 43 -11.33 1.31 1.64
C VAL A 43 -11.65 0.61 0.34
N GLU A 44 -12.60 -0.33 0.38
CA GLU A 44 -13.06 -1.07 -0.80
C GLU A 44 -14.05 -0.22 -1.61
N ASP A 45 -15.05 0.34 -0.95
CA ASP A 45 -16.00 1.30 -1.52
C ASP A 45 -16.08 2.57 -0.65
N PRO A 46 -15.74 3.75 -1.16
CA PRO A 46 -15.86 5.01 -0.42
C PRO A 46 -17.32 5.42 -0.14
N SER A 47 -18.31 4.77 -0.77
CA SER A 47 -19.74 5.01 -0.57
C SER A 47 -20.40 4.07 0.45
N GLU A 48 -19.71 2.99 0.85
CA GLU A 48 -20.20 2.10 1.89
C GLU A 48 -20.08 2.73 3.29
N ALA A 49 -21.05 2.42 4.15
CA ALA A 49 -21.05 2.89 5.53
C ALA A 49 -19.80 2.35 6.26
N GLU A 50 -19.18 3.19 7.10
CA GLU A 50 -17.99 2.82 7.89
C GLU A 50 -18.35 1.83 9.02
N ILE A 51 -18.68 0.59 8.66
CA ILE A 51 -19.05 -0.48 9.62
C ILE A 51 -17.78 -1.09 10.24
N TYR A 52 -16.67 -1.11 9.50
CA TYR A 52 -15.41 -1.67 9.97
C TYR A 52 -14.49 -0.60 10.56
N THR A 53 -14.19 -0.76 11.85
CA THR A 53 -13.09 -0.08 12.52
C THR A 53 -11.79 -0.75 12.06
N GLY A 54 -10.99 -0.04 11.25
CA GLY A 54 -9.66 -0.49 10.80
C GLY A 54 -8.72 -0.90 11.93
N GLU A 55 -7.56 -1.43 11.56
CA GLU A 55 -6.50 -1.79 12.51
C GLU A 55 -6.07 -0.56 13.32
N VAL A 56 -6.01 -0.72 14.65
CA VAL A 56 -5.69 0.34 15.60
C VAL A 56 -4.31 0.08 16.18
N LEU A 57 -3.46 1.10 16.16
CA LEU A 57 -2.08 1.08 16.62
C LEU A 57 -1.88 2.18 17.65
N SER A 58 -1.45 1.80 18.85
CA SER A 58 -0.85 2.70 19.82
C SER A 58 0.58 3.01 19.41
N LEU A 59 0.91 4.29 19.21
CA LEU A 59 2.27 4.68 18.88
C LEU A 59 3.24 4.26 20.00
N LYS A 60 2.81 4.42 21.25
CA LYS A 60 3.57 4.07 22.43
C LYS A 60 3.71 2.57 22.63
N ASP A 61 2.59 1.86 22.70
CA ASP A 61 2.54 0.48 23.17
C ASP A 61 2.71 -0.55 22.06
N ASP A 62 2.40 -0.23 20.80
CA ASP A 62 2.58 -1.16 19.68
C ASP A 62 3.85 -0.83 18.88
N VAL A 63 4.09 0.45 18.58
CA VAL A 63 5.16 0.84 17.65
C VAL A 63 6.49 1.05 18.36
N PHE A 64 6.57 1.92 19.37
CA PHE A 64 7.83 2.21 20.06
C PHE A 64 8.31 1.11 21.01
N SER A 65 7.40 0.32 21.57
CA SER A 65 7.73 -0.87 22.39
C SER A 65 8.35 -2.00 21.56
N GLY A 66 8.18 -1.97 20.23
CA GLY A 66 8.64 -3.01 19.32
C GLY A 66 7.74 -4.25 19.26
N LEU A 67 6.50 -4.19 19.75
CA LEU A 67 5.51 -5.27 19.60
C LEU A 67 4.92 -5.36 18.18
N SER A 68 5.00 -4.29 17.40
CA SER A 68 4.50 -4.23 16.02
C SER A 68 5.40 -4.96 15.02
N SER A 69 4.79 -5.37 13.90
CA SER A 69 5.47 -6.03 12.79
C SER A 69 6.50 -5.10 12.12
N SER A 70 7.46 -5.68 11.40
CA SER A 70 8.44 -4.91 10.61
C SER A 70 7.80 -4.02 9.53
N CYS A 71 6.49 -4.13 9.30
CA CYS A 71 5.71 -3.35 8.34
C CYS A 71 5.37 -1.95 8.82
N VAL A 72 5.44 -1.66 10.12
CA VAL A 72 5.17 -0.33 10.67
C VAL A 72 6.37 0.11 11.49
N VAL A 73 6.84 1.32 11.24
CA VAL A 73 7.96 1.91 11.97
C VAL A 73 7.60 3.34 12.34
N ALA A 74 7.97 3.75 13.56
CA ALA A 74 7.76 5.12 14.03
C ALA A 74 9.09 5.82 14.27
N GLY A 75 9.05 7.14 14.11
CA GLY A 75 10.16 8.03 14.40
C GLY A 75 9.68 9.27 15.14
N LYS A 76 10.55 9.82 15.97
CA LYS A 76 10.37 11.08 16.70
C LYS A 76 11.56 11.98 16.38
N ARG A 77 11.30 13.24 16.01
CA ARG A 77 12.35 14.24 15.76
C ARG A 77 11.96 15.61 16.29
N THR A 78 12.95 16.45 16.54
CA THR A 78 12.74 17.88 16.79
C THR A 78 12.43 18.59 15.47
N GLY A 79 11.37 19.41 15.47
CA GLY A 79 11.01 20.27 14.35
C GLY A 79 11.84 21.56 14.32
N ASP A 80 11.39 22.53 13.52
CA ASP A 80 12.14 23.77 13.27
C ASP A 80 12.29 24.67 14.51
N HIS A 81 11.39 24.52 15.49
CA HIS A 81 11.43 25.26 16.75
C HIS A 81 11.94 24.35 17.89
N PRO A 82 12.74 24.87 18.85
CA PRO A 82 13.40 24.09 19.90
C PRO A 82 12.49 23.29 20.86
N GLN A 83 11.17 23.38 20.72
CA GLN A 83 10.17 22.65 21.49
C GLN A 83 9.07 22.03 20.62
N SER A 84 9.20 22.10 19.29
CA SER A 84 8.31 21.38 18.39
C SER A 84 8.85 19.97 18.23
N VAL A 85 8.01 18.97 18.52
CA VAL A 85 8.31 17.57 18.20
C VAL A 85 7.44 17.15 17.03
N ILE A 86 8.04 16.45 16.09
CA ILE A 86 7.38 15.84 14.95
C ILE A 86 7.43 14.33 15.13
N TYR A 87 6.26 13.72 15.13
CA TYR A 87 6.11 12.28 15.08
C TYR A 87 5.89 11.84 13.64
N SER A 88 6.41 10.67 13.31
CA SER A 88 6.33 10.09 11.98
C SER A 88 6.06 8.60 12.08
N VAL A 89 5.29 8.07 11.13
CA VAL A 89 5.05 6.63 10.98
C VAL A 89 5.15 6.25 9.51
N VAL A 90 5.87 5.17 9.22
CA VAL A 90 6.01 4.60 7.88
C VAL A 90 5.40 3.20 7.86
N PHE A 91 4.42 3.01 6.98
CA PHE A 91 3.86 1.71 6.63
C PHE A 91 4.60 1.19 5.39
N LYS A 92 5.07 -0.05 5.39
CA LYS A 92 5.93 -0.64 4.34
C LYS A 92 5.31 -1.84 3.60
N CYS A 93 4.19 -2.36 4.08
CA CYS A 93 3.55 -3.60 3.59
C CYS A 93 2.11 -3.37 3.13
N LEU A 94 1.78 -2.17 2.67
CA LEU A 94 0.45 -1.89 2.14
C LEU A 94 0.25 -2.61 0.82
N GLU A 95 -1.00 -2.86 0.47
CA GLU A 95 -1.35 -3.45 -0.81
C GLU A 95 -1.29 -2.38 -1.92
N PRO A 96 -0.80 -2.74 -3.12
CA PRO A 96 -0.78 -1.83 -4.25
C PRO A 96 -2.18 -1.53 -4.78
N ASP A 97 -2.30 -0.45 -5.54
CA ASP A 97 -3.54 -0.02 -6.19
C ASP A 97 -4.76 0.03 -5.24
N SER A 98 -4.53 0.46 -4.01
CA SER A 98 -5.53 0.40 -2.94
C SER A 98 -5.69 1.75 -2.27
N LEU A 99 -6.95 2.13 -2.01
CA LEU A 99 -7.24 3.34 -1.26
C LEU A 99 -7.16 3.03 0.23
N TYR A 100 -6.31 3.74 0.95
CA TYR A 100 -6.21 3.64 2.41
C TYR A 100 -6.69 4.92 3.06
N ARG A 101 -7.31 4.77 4.23
CA ARG A 101 -7.68 5.87 5.14
C ARG A 101 -6.93 5.68 6.45
N PHE A 102 -6.16 6.69 6.81
CA PHE A 102 -5.41 6.78 8.06
C PHE A 102 -6.05 7.84 8.93
N THR A 103 -6.25 7.52 10.21
CA THR A 103 -6.93 8.38 11.17
C THR A 103 -6.05 8.50 12.40
N LEU A 104 -5.92 9.69 12.98
CA LEU A 104 -5.05 9.98 14.12
C LEU A 104 -5.83 10.69 15.22
N ALA A 105 -5.67 10.22 16.46
CA ALA A 105 -6.15 10.91 17.64
C ALA A 105 -5.07 10.92 18.73
N ALA A 106 -4.92 12.05 19.42
CA ALA A 106 -4.11 12.13 20.63
C ALA A 106 -4.94 11.69 21.85
N VAL A 107 -4.27 11.01 22.79
CA VAL A 107 -4.82 10.60 24.09
C VAL A 107 -4.07 11.36 25.18
N ASP A 108 -4.81 11.99 26.09
CA ASP A 108 -4.22 12.67 27.23
C ASP A 108 -3.95 11.72 28.41
N ASN A 109 -3.21 12.21 29.41
CA ASN A 109 -2.90 11.45 30.62
C ASN A 109 -4.11 11.01 31.47
N ARG A 110 -5.33 11.48 31.16
CA ARG A 110 -6.60 11.07 31.78
C ARG A 110 -7.37 10.07 30.91
N GLY A 111 -6.84 9.70 29.75
CA GLY A 111 -7.47 8.82 28.78
C GLY A 111 -8.50 9.51 27.86
N SER A 112 -8.56 10.85 27.86
CA SER A 112 -9.47 11.59 26.98
C SER A 112 -8.91 11.63 25.56
N HIS A 113 -9.79 11.42 24.59
CA HIS A 113 -9.45 11.53 23.17
C HIS A 113 -9.68 12.93 22.65
N THR A 114 -8.76 13.39 21.81
CA THR A 114 -8.97 14.57 20.98
C THR A 114 -9.86 14.25 19.77
N GLU A 115 -10.41 15.28 19.12
CA GLU A 115 -10.97 15.13 17.79
C GLU A 115 -9.93 14.49 16.86
N SER A 116 -10.37 13.57 15.99
CA SER A 116 -9.48 12.85 15.10
C SER A 116 -9.21 13.63 13.82
N SER A 117 -8.03 13.48 13.22
CA SER A 117 -7.75 13.91 11.85
C SER A 117 -7.54 12.71 10.95
N PHE A 118 -7.66 12.90 9.64
CA PHE A 118 -7.46 11.80 8.70
C PHE A 118 -6.75 12.23 7.41
N VAL A 119 -6.13 11.25 6.77
CA VAL A 119 -5.57 11.35 5.42
C VAL A 119 -6.01 10.12 4.64
N SER A 120 -6.48 10.32 3.41
CA SER A 120 -6.76 9.24 2.47
C SER A 120 -5.77 9.29 1.32
N VAL A 121 -5.16 8.14 1.00
CA VAL A 121 -4.14 8.03 -0.04
C VAL A 121 -4.35 6.75 -0.82
N ARG A 122 -4.22 6.83 -2.15
CA ARG A 122 -4.18 5.64 -3.00
C ARG A 122 -2.73 5.21 -3.18
N THR A 123 -2.41 3.97 -2.87
CA THR A 123 -1.09 3.40 -3.17
C THR A 123 -0.90 3.29 -4.68
N SER A 124 0.34 3.47 -5.12
CA SER A 124 0.69 3.41 -6.53
C SER A 124 0.45 2.02 -7.13
N CYS A 125 0.41 1.95 -8.46
CA CYS A 125 0.28 0.68 -9.16
C CYS A 125 1.45 -0.25 -8.82
N PRO A 126 1.21 -1.56 -8.80
CA PRO A 126 2.28 -2.53 -8.60
C PRO A 126 3.31 -2.45 -9.73
N VAL A 127 4.57 -2.68 -9.39
CA VAL A 127 5.67 -2.68 -10.37
C VAL A 127 5.45 -3.82 -11.36
N VAL A 128 5.61 -3.51 -12.65
CA VAL A 128 5.50 -4.45 -13.76
C VAL A 128 6.80 -4.45 -14.55
N ASP A 129 7.37 -5.63 -14.77
CA ASP A 129 8.48 -5.82 -15.69
C ASP A 129 7.94 -5.87 -17.12
N ASP A 130 8.14 -4.78 -17.85
CA ASP A 130 7.60 -4.59 -19.20
C ASP A 130 8.22 -5.57 -20.21
N SER A 131 9.51 -5.84 -20.07
CA SER A 131 10.25 -6.75 -20.96
C SER A 131 9.77 -8.19 -20.81
N ARG A 132 9.55 -8.62 -19.56
CA ARG A 132 8.97 -9.92 -19.27
C ARG A 132 7.52 -10.03 -19.76
N ALA A 133 6.75 -8.93 -19.69
CA ALA A 133 5.38 -8.94 -20.20
C ALA A 133 5.34 -9.16 -21.71
N GLU A 134 6.24 -8.52 -22.46
CA GLU A 134 6.36 -8.68 -23.91
C GLU A 134 6.82 -10.11 -24.27
N GLU A 135 7.84 -10.65 -23.58
CA GLU A 135 8.30 -12.04 -23.78
C GLU A 135 7.16 -13.06 -23.58
N ILE A 136 6.35 -12.87 -22.53
CA ILE A 136 5.20 -13.74 -22.26
C ILE A 136 4.15 -13.59 -23.37
N ALA A 137 3.89 -12.39 -23.87
CA ALA A 137 2.95 -12.19 -24.97
C ALA A 137 3.37 -12.94 -26.24
N ASP A 138 4.63 -12.82 -26.63
CA ASP A 138 5.21 -13.55 -27.76
C ASP A 138 5.14 -15.06 -27.56
N ARG A 139 5.44 -15.53 -26.34
CA ARG A 139 5.38 -16.95 -26.01
C ARG A 139 3.96 -17.50 -26.06
N VAL A 140 2.98 -16.75 -25.57
CA VAL A 140 1.56 -17.14 -25.63
C VAL A 140 1.08 -17.18 -27.08
N TYR A 141 1.45 -16.20 -27.90
CA TYR A 141 1.16 -16.21 -29.34
C TYR A 141 1.73 -17.45 -30.04
N ASN A 142 2.98 -17.82 -29.74
CA ASN A 142 3.60 -19.02 -30.29
C ASN A 142 2.92 -20.31 -29.83
N LEU A 143 2.48 -20.39 -28.57
CA LEU A 143 1.72 -21.54 -28.05
C LEU A 143 0.35 -21.67 -28.72
N TYR A 144 -0.34 -20.55 -28.97
CA TYR A 144 -1.61 -20.52 -29.69
C TYR A 144 -1.43 -20.94 -31.16
N ASN A 145 -0.37 -20.50 -31.82
CA ASN A 145 -0.04 -20.94 -33.18
C ASN A 145 0.50 -22.37 -33.29
N GLY A 146 0.85 -23.03 -32.18
CA GLY A 146 1.29 -24.44 -32.19
C GLY A 146 0.18 -25.44 -32.55
N TYR A 147 -1.09 -25.00 -32.48
CA TYR A 147 -2.34 -25.66 -32.93
C TYR A 147 -2.59 -27.13 -32.53
N THR A 148 -1.74 -27.83 -31.76
CA THR A 148 -1.88 -29.31 -31.73
C THR A 148 -1.65 -30.04 -30.42
N SER A 149 -1.09 -29.45 -29.35
CA SER A 149 -0.93 -30.19 -28.09
C SER A 149 -1.77 -29.64 -26.94
N GLY A 150 -2.58 -30.50 -26.31
CA GLY A 150 -3.20 -30.17 -25.02
C GLY A 150 -2.17 -29.80 -23.93
N LYS A 151 -0.90 -30.19 -24.11
CA LYS A 151 0.21 -29.72 -23.25
C LYS A 151 0.52 -28.24 -23.46
N GLU A 152 0.50 -27.75 -24.70
CA GLU A 152 0.74 -26.34 -25.01
C GLU A 152 -0.39 -25.46 -24.50
N GLN A 153 -1.64 -25.89 -24.69
CA GLN A 153 -2.81 -25.23 -24.12
C GLN A 153 -2.73 -25.13 -22.59
N GLN A 154 -2.36 -26.23 -21.92
CA GLN A 154 -2.22 -26.23 -20.47
C GLN A 154 -1.01 -25.39 -20.02
N MET A 155 0.08 -25.36 -20.78
CA MET A 155 1.24 -24.51 -20.51
C MET A 155 0.90 -23.02 -20.62
N ALA A 156 0.18 -22.62 -21.68
CA ALA A 156 -0.29 -21.24 -21.86
C ALA A 156 -1.22 -20.83 -20.71
N TYR A 157 -2.19 -21.68 -20.36
CA TYR A 157 -3.09 -21.43 -19.25
C TYR A 157 -2.36 -21.29 -17.91
N ASN A 158 -1.45 -22.20 -17.58
CA ASN A 158 -0.69 -22.14 -16.33
C ASN A 158 0.15 -20.86 -16.25
N MET A 159 0.86 -20.51 -17.33
CA MET A 159 1.68 -19.31 -17.39
C MET A 159 0.86 -18.04 -17.14
N LEU A 160 -0.32 -17.91 -17.76
CA LEU A 160 -1.21 -16.76 -17.59
C LEU A 160 -1.86 -16.71 -16.19
N MET A 161 -2.05 -17.87 -15.54
CA MET A 161 -2.62 -17.95 -14.19
C MET A 161 -1.57 -17.74 -13.08
N GLU A 162 -0.31 -18.07 -13.33
CA GLU A 162 0.81 -17.93 -12.39
C GLU A 162 1.26 -16.48 -12.22
N ILE A 163 1.12 -15.65 -13.26
CA ILE A 163 1.51 -14.24 -13.21
C ILE A 163 0.50 -13.37 -12.47
N ALA A 164 1.00 -12.28 -11.86
CA ALA A 164 0.16 -11.30 -11.18
C ALA A 164 -0.80 -10.61 -12.18
N PRO A 165 -2.03 -10.25 -11.76
CA PRO A 165 -2.99 -9.58 -12.65
C PRO A 165 -2.48 -8.34 -13.40
N PRO A 166 -1.69 -7.43 -12.79
CA PRO A 166 -1.10 -6.28 -13.49
C PRO A 166 -0.16 -6.70 -14.64
N LEU A 167 0.64 -7.75 -14.42
CA LEU A 167 1.51 -8.31 -15.44
C LEU A 167 0.68 -8.98 -16.54
N LEU A 168 -0.38 -9.71 -16.19
CA LEU A 168 -1.32 -10.29 -17.16
C LEU A 168 -1.99 -9.22 -18.05
N TYR A 169 -2.43 -8.12 -17.45
CA TYR A 169 -3.01 -7.01 -18.20
C TYR A 169 -1.97 -6.35 -19.13
N ARG A 170 -0.70 -6.31 -18.72
CA ARG A 170 0.39 -5.83 -19.56
C ARG A 170 0.72 -6.81 -20.71
N VAL A 171 0.68 -8.12 -20.46
CA VAL A 171 0.78 -9.17 -21.50
C VAL A 171 -0.32 -9.00 -22.53
N GLN A 172 -1.57 -8.77 -22.09
CA GLN A 172 -2.69 -8.51 -23.00
C GLN A 172 -2.43 -7.27 -23.87
N HIS A 173 -1.88 -6.20 -23.30
CA HIS A 173 -1.53 -4.99 -24.06
C HIS A 173 -0.50 -5.29 -25.16
N HIS A 174 0.60 -5.96 -24.83
CA HIS A 174 1.63 -6.31 -25.82
C HIS A 174 1.14 -7.29 -26.87
N TYR A 175 0.36 -8.30 -26.47
CA TYR A 175 -0.22 -9.25 -27.39
C TYR A 175 -1.09 -8.55 -28.44
N ASN A 176 -1.97 -7.65 -28.00
CA ASN A 176 -2.84 -6.92 -28.91
C ASN A 176 -2.03 -5.93 -29.77
N SER A 177 -1.00 -5.29 -29.23
CA SER A 177 -0.12 -4.39 -30.00
C SER A 177 0.53 -5.09 -31.21
N HIS A 178 0.92 -6.37 -31.05
CA HIS A 178 1.66 -7.10 -32.10
C HIS A 178 0.77 -8.00 -32.96
N TYR A 179 -0.26 -8.60 -32.37
CA TYR A 179 -0.96 -9.77 -32.93
C TYR A 179 -2.47 -9.60 -33.11
N GLU A 180 -3.06 -8.45 -32.76
CA GLU A 180 -4.51 -8.21 -32.87
C GLU A 180 -5.06 -8.47 -34.29
N LYS A 181 -4.24 -8.25 -35.33
CA LYS A 181 -4.58 -8.58 -36.73
C LYS A 181 -4.91 -10.06 -36.97
N PHE A 182 -4.48 -10.94 -36.08
CA PHE A 182 -4.74 -12.38 -36.12
C PHE A 182 -5.82 -12.80 -35.10
N GLY A 183 -6.50 -11.85 -34.46
CA GLY A 183 -7.44 -12.07 -33.36
C GLY A 183 -6.88 -11.47 -32.07
N ASP A 184 -7.71 -10.70 -31.37
CA ASP A 184 -7.30 -10.13 -30.09
C ASP A 184 -7.06 -11.21 -29.03
N PHE A 185 -6.34 -10.84 -27.96
CA PHE A 185 -5.98 -11.75 -26.88
C PHE A 185 -7.19 -12.45 -26.23
N VAL A 186 -8.31 -11.75 -26.08
CA VAL A 186 -9.53 -12.29 -25.43
C VAL A 186 -10.11 -13.38 -26.31
N TRP A 187 -10.37 -13.05 -27.57
CA TRP A 187 -10.94 -13.93 -28.56
C TRP A 187 -10.05 -15.14 -28.81
N ARG A 188 -8.73 -14.93 -28.97
CA ARG A 188 -7.76 -16.02 -29.14
C ARG A 188 -7.64 -16.91 -27.92
N SER A 189 -7.67 -16.36 -26.71
CA SER A 189 -7.66 -17.16 -25.50
C SER A 189 -8.89 -18.06 -25.40
N GLU A 190 -10.06 -17.57 -25.81
CA GLU A 190 -11.30 -18.34 -25.82
C GLU A 190 -11.29 -19.45 -26.87
N ASP A 191 -10.78 -19.18 -28.07
CA ASP A 191 -10.64 -20.17 -29.15
C ASP A 191 -9.69 -21.31 -28.75
N GLU A 192 -8.51 -20.97 -28.21
CA GLU A 192 -7.44 -21.95 -27.96
C GLU A 192 -7.58 -22.68 -26.62
N LEU A 193 -8.15 -22.04 -25.59
CA LEU A 193 -8.27 -22.61 -24.24
C LEU A 193 -9.71 -22.97 -23.87
N GLY A 194 -10.69 -22.54 -24.66
CA GLY A 194 -12.10 -22.66 -24.36
C GLY A 194 -12.64 -21.59 -23.39
N PRO A 195 -13.96 -21.37 -23.38
CA PRO A 195 -14.62 -20.24 -22.70
C PRO A 195 -14.37 -20.22 -21.19
N ARG A 196 -14.31 -21.38 -20.54
CA ARG A 196 -14.13 -21.46 -19.09
C ARG A 196 -12.74 -21.00 -18.65
N LYS A 197 -11.69 -21.43 -19.34
CA LYS A 197 -10.30 -21.07 -19.02
C LYS A 197 -10.04 -19.61 -19.36
N ALA A 198 -10.50 -19.14 -20.52
CA ALA A 198 -10.40 -17.74 -20.91
C ALA A 198 -11.08 -16.81 -19.90
N ASN A 199 -12.31 -17.11 -19.48
CA ASN A 199 -13.02 -16.29 -18.49
C ASN A 199 -12.29 -16.22 -17.14
N LEU A 200 -11.68 -17.32 -16.68
CA LEU A 200 -10.85 -17.31 -15.46
C LEU A 200 -9.63 -16.39 -15.58
N ILE A 201 -8.99 -16.36 -16.74
CA ILE A 201 -7.86 -15.44 -17.02
C ILE A 201 -8.37 -13.99 -17.00
N LEU A 202 -9.46 -13.70 -17.70
CA LEU A 202 -9.98 -12.34 -17.85
C LEU A 202 -10.51 -11.75 -16.54
N ARG A 203 -11.16 -12.55 -15.70
CA ARG A 203 -11.59 -12.10 -14.36
C ARG A 203 -10.45 -11.64 -13.47
N ARG A 204 -9.22 -12.12 -13.69
CA ARG A 204 -8.07 -11.65 -12.89
C ARG A 204 -7.80 -10.17 -13.13
N VAL A 205 -7.89 -9.71 -14.38
CA VAL A 205 -7.62 -8.30 -14.71
C VAL A 205 -8.74 -7.36 -14.27
N GLU A 206 -9.94 -7.91 -13.97
CA GLU A 206 -11.06 -7.14 -13.43
C GLU A 206 -10.77 -6.56 -12.04
N THR A 207 -9.85 -7.16 -11.29
CA THR A 207 -9.45 -6.70 -9.95
C THR A 207 -8.58 -5.44 -9.96
N ILE A 208 -8.00 -5.09 -11.12
CA ILE A 208 -7.15 -3.90 -11.28
C ILE A 208 -8.04 -2.67 -11.40
N SER A 209 -7.69 -1.59 -10.70
CA SER A 209 -8.45 -0.34 -10.78
C SER A 209 -8.37 0.31 -12.16
N LEU A 210 -9.35 1.18 -12.44
CA LEU A 210 -9.36 1.98 -13.66
C LEU A 210 -8.11 2.87 -13.78
N TYR A 211 -7.59 3.37 -12.66
CA TYR A 211 -6.38 4.17 -12.62
C TYR A 211 -5.17 3.36 -13.12
N CYS A 212 -4.94 2.18 -12.55
CA CYS A 212 -3.81 1.35 -12.97
C CYS A 212 -3.99 0.75 -14.35
N ARG A 213 -5.21 0.40 -14.76
CA ARG A 213 -5.49 -0.01 -16.15
C ARG A 213 -5.15 1.08 -17.16
N SER A 214 -5.36 2.35 -16.81
CA SER A 214 -4.96 3.48 -17.67
C SER A 214 -3.44 3.57 -17.79
N LEU A 215 -2.71 3.49 -16.67
CA LEU A 215 -1.25 3.57 -16.66
C LEU A 215 -0.59 2.36 -17.34
N LEU A 216 -1.13 1.16 -17.16
CA LEU A 216 -0.60 -0.08 -17.76
C LEU A 216 -0.79 -0.17 -19.28
N ARG A 217 -1.56 0.75 -19.89
CA ARG A 217 -1.68 0.91 -21.35
C ARG A 217 -0.64 1.84 -21.96
N SER A 218 0.29 2.39 -21.16
CA SER A 218 1.37 3.24 -21.65
C SER A 218 2.24 2.51 -22.68
N THR A 219 2.93 3.24 -23.55
CA THR A 219 3.79 2.60 -24.57
C THR A 219 4.93 1.79 -23.94
N HIS A 220 5.59 2.36 -22.92
CA HIS A 220 6.67 1.72 -22.19
C HIS A 220 6.52 1.94 -20.69
N ILE A 221 6.95 0.95 -19.89
CA ILE A 221 7.00 1.03 -18.44
C ILE A 221 8.42 0.72 -17.98
N GLN A 222 9.00 1.59 -17.16
CA GLN A 222 10.30 1.39 -16.55
C GLN A 222 10.19 1.50 -15.03
N SER A 223 10.86 0.58 -14.34
CA SER A 223 10.95 0.62 -12.88
C SER A 223 12.15 1.43 -12.46
N ARG A 224 11.94 2.39 -11.55
CA ARG A 224 13.00 3.06 -10.81
C ARG A 224 12.87 2.67 -9.34
N THR A 225 13.98 2.28 -8.73
CA THR A 225 14.06 2.00 -7.29
C THR A 225 14.71 3.19 -6.61
N ASP A 226 13.95 3.86 -5.76
CA ASP A 226 14.48 4.95 -4.92
C ASP A 226 14.72 4.45 -3.50
N THR A 227 15.89 4.81 -2.96
CA THR A 227 16.25 4.52 -1.56
C THR A 227 16.04 5.77 -0.73
N MET A 228 15.15 5.70 0.25
CA MET A 228 14.84 6.81 1.14
C MET A 228 15.19 6.48 2.59
N ALA A 229 15.72 7.47 3.30
CA ALA A 229 15.96 7.39 4.73
C ALA A 229 14.68 7.73 5.51
N TYR A 230 14.42 6.98 6.57
CA TYR A 230 13.35 7.26 7.53
C TYR A 230 13.91 7.17 8.95
N ILE A 231 13.25 7.88 9.87
CA ILE A 231 13.62 7.85 11.28
C ILE A 231 12.95 6.64 11.92
N TYR A 232 13.75 5.90 12.68
CA TYR A 232 13.29 4.73 13.42
C TYR A 232 13.73 4.86 14.87
N CYS A 233 12.75 5.06 15.75
CA CYS A 233 12.94 5.22 17.18
C CYS A 233 12.38 4.01 17.91
N ARG A 234 12.98 3.64 19.04
CA ARG A 234 12.49 2.59 19.95
C ARG A 234 12.62 3.07 21.37
N SER A 235 11.59 2.82 22.18
CA SER A 235 11.63 3.19 23.59
C SER A 235 12.74 2.44 24.31
N GLU A 236 13.68 3.17 24.92
CA GLU A 236 14.75 2.56 25.75
C GLU A 236 14.26 2.20 27.16
N GLU A 237 13.08 2.66 27.59
CA GLU A 237 12.59 2.48 28.96
C GLU A 237 11.72 1.24 29.17
N GLY A 238 12.23 0.29 29.96
CA GLY A 238 11.49 -0.75 30.68
C GLY A 238 11.06 -0.32 32.09
N GLY A 239 10.55 0.91 32.24
CA GLY A 239 10.08 1.44 33.52
C GLY A 239 8.71 0.85 33.94
N PRO A 240 8.41 0.75 35.25
CA PRO A 240 7.17 0.14 35.73
C PRO A 240 5.94 0.89 35.18
N PRO A 241 4.85 0.17 34.85
CA PRO A 241 3.61 0.81 34.40
C PRO A 241 3.05 1.67 35.54
N SER A 242 3.30 2.97 35.49
CA SER A 242 2.65 3.91 36.39
C SER A 242 1.15 3.98 36.05
N MET A 243 0.28 3.97 37.07
CA MET A 243 -1.17 4.17 36.92
C MET A 243 -1.55 5.48 36.20
N TRP A 244 -0.60 6.42 36.12
CA TRP A 244 -0.69 7.64 35.34
C TRP A 244 0.15 7.49 34.09
N HIS A 245 -0.44 7.65 32.92
CA HIS A 245 0.33 7.65 31.68
C HIS A 245 1.16 8.93 31.59
N GLY A 246 2.49 8.81 31.70
CA GLY A 246 3.44 9.92 31.56
C GLY A 246 3.44 10.52 30.15
N SER A 247 4.05 11.70 29.98
CA SER A 247 4.14 12.38 28.68
C SER A 247 4.95 11.56 27.67
N LEU A 248 4.39 11.35 26.47
CA LEU A 248 5.10 10.75 25.35
C LEU A 248 6.22 11.66 24.82
N HIS A 249 6.08 12.98 25.01
CA HIS A 249 7.10 13.95 24.64
C HIS A 249 8.39 13.77 25.47
N GLU A 250 8.27 13.40 26.75
CA GLU A 250 9.41 13.25 27.66
C GLU A 250 10.14 11.90 27.52
N ARG A 251 9.51 10.90 26.90
CA ARG A 251 10.12 9.57 26.68
C ARG A 251 11.32 9.65 25.75
N ARG A 252 12.41 8.99 26.15
CA ARG A 252 13.59 8.74 25.31
C ARG A 252 13.30 7.61 24.33
N ALA A 253 13.56 7.87 23.06
CA ALA A 253 13.32 6.95 21.96
C ALA A 253 14.36 7.15 20.85
#